data_AF-A0A960FT82-F1
#
_entry.id   AF-A0A960FT82-F1
#
_cell.length_a   1.000
_cell.length_b   1.000
_cell.length_c   1.000
_cell.angle_alpha   90.00
_cell.angle_beta   90.00
_cell.angle_gamma   90.00
#
_symmetry.space_group_name_H-M   'P 1'
#
loop_
_entity.id
_entity.type
_entity.pdbx_description
1 polymer ?
#
loop_
_entity_poly.entity_id
_entity_poly.type
_entity_poly.pdbx_seq_one_letter_code
_entity_poly.pdbx_strand_id
1 'polypeptide(L)'
;LEHVPETARALDEIHRVLAPGGRMYLQVPVLQGRTAPPVEPEFHGDHTPVFWRFGFDLTATLRDHGFTTSLLATDGWLSHLGSGASEWPDTTSGEFDVTSMTAGAIRDDLESVADDATANRLGLLPAYMFLTWECIKAG
;
A
#
# COMPACT_ATOMS: atom_id res chain seq x y z
N LEU A 1 4.33 -9.37 -1.90
CA LEU A 1 3.34 -9.85 -2.90
C LEU A 1 3.76 -9.51 -4.34
N GLU A 2 4.55 -8.47 -4.58
CA GLU A 2 4.89 -8.04 -5.96
C GLU A 2 5.63 -9.11 -6.77
N HIS A 3 6.31 -10.04 -6.10
CA HIS A 3 7.01 -11.19 -6.69
C HIS A 3 6.15 -12.45 -6.79
N VAL A 4 4.87 -12.38 -6.45
CA VAL A 4 3.95 -13.53 -6.51
C VAL A 4 3.02 -13.34 -7.70
N PRO A 5 3.10 -14.18 -8.74
CA PRO A 5 2.30 -13.99 -9.94
C PRO A 5 0.80 -14.19 -9.67
N GLU A 6 0.45 -15.19 -8.87
CA GLU A 6 -0.93 -15.50 -8.47
C GLU A 6 -1.31 -14.81 -7.14
N THR A 7 -1.38 -13.47 -7.13
CA THR A 7 -1.69 -12.68 -5.92
C THR A 7 -2.98 -13.15 -5.23
N ALA A 8 -4.05 -13.38 -5.99
CA ALA A 8 -5.34 -13.83 -5.46
C ALA A 8 -5.22 -15.14 -4.66
N ARG A 9 -4.51 -16.13 -5.21
CA ARG A 9 -4.30 -17.42 -4.54
C ARG A 9 -3.45 -17.29 -3.27
N ALA A 10 -2.48 -16.38 -3.27
CA ALA A 10 -1.69 -16.10 -2.08
C ALA A 10 -2.55 -15.47 -0.98
N LEU A 11 -3.45 -14.55 -1.33
CA LEU A 11 -4.41 -13.96 -0.38
C LEU A 11 -5.39 -14.99 0.17
N ASP A 12 -5.93 -15.87 -0.69
CA ASP A 12 -6.79 -16.98 -0.26
C ASP A 12 -6.09 -17.90 0.76
N GLU A 13 -4.82 -18.21 0.52
CA GLU A 13 -4.06 -19.08 1.40
C GLU A 13 -3.74 -18.41 2.74
N ILE A 14 -3.40 -17.12 2.73
CA ILE A 14 -3.22 -16.33 3.96
C ILE A 14 -4.53 -16.29 4.75
N HIS A 15 -5.65 -16.02 4.07
CA HIS A 15 -6.97 -16.02 4.71
C HIS A 15 -7.29 -17.41 5.30
N ARG A 16 -6.99 -18.50 4.59
CA ARG A 16 -7.23 -19.88 5.07
C ARG A 16 -6.49 -20.18 6.36
N VAL A 17 -5.23 -19.78 6.50
CA VAL A 17 -4.39 -20.13 7.66
C VAL A 17 -4.62 -19.25 8.88
N LEU A 18 -5.12 -18.03 8.71
CA LEU A 18 -5.48 -17.18 9.84
C LEU A 18 -6.69 -17.77 10.59
N ALA A 19 -6.63 -17.73 11.92
CA ALA A 19 -7.80 -17.98 12.75
C ALA A 19 -8.84 -16.86 12.58
N PRO A 20 -10.13 -17.09 12.87
CA PRO A 20 -11.13 -16.03 12.96
C PRO A 20 -10.67 -14.89 13.90
N GLY A 21 -10.77 -13.64 13.45
CA GLY A 21 -10.22 -12.47 14.16
C GLY A 21 -8.70 -12.31 14.09
N GLY A 22 -8.00 -13.22 13.41
CA GLY A 22 -6.57 -13.13 13.13
C GLY A 22 -6.26 -11.95 12.20
N ARG A 23 -5.04 -11.42 12.32
CA ARG A 23 -4.60 -10.21 11.62
C ARG A 23 -3.41 -10.48 10.71
N MET A 24 -3.40 -9.81 9.57
CA MET A 24 -2.24 -9.62 8.70
C MET A 24 -1.97 -8.12 8.60
N TYR A 25 -0.72 -7.72 8.83
CA TYR A 25 -0.23 -6.40 8.45
C TYR A 25 0.56 -6.56 7.16
N LEU A 26 -0.02 -6.08 6.06
CA LEU A 26 0.54 -6.22 4.73
C LEU A 26 1.19 -4.91 4.29
N GLN A 27 2.50 -4.97 4.08
CA GLN A 27 3.25 -3.91 3.44
C GLN A 27 3.77 -4.41 2.09
N VAL A 28 3.48 -3.65 1.05
CA VAL A 28 4.01 -3.81 -0.31
C VAL A 28 4.38 -2.44 -0.86
N PRO A 29 5.32 -2.32 -1.81
CA PRO A 29 5.54 -1.06 -2.49
C PRO A 29 4.27 -0.61 -3.22
N VAL A 30 3.75 0.55 -2.81
CA VAL A 30 2.67 1.24 -3.53
C VAL A 30 3.35 2.26 -4.42
N LEU A 31 3.44 1.96 -5.70
CA LEU A 31 4.29 2.73 -6.63
C LEU A 31 3.48 3.61 -7.57
N GLN A 32 2.15 3.47 -7.58
CA GLN A 32 1.23 4.13 -8.50
C GLN A 32 -0.21 4.11 -7.97
N GLY A 33 -1.12 4.83 -8.61
CA GLY A 33 -2.51 4.95 -8.16
C GLY A 33 -3.33 3.66 -8.28
N ARG A 34 -3.06 2.83 -9.30
CA ARG A 34 -3.84 1.62 -9.61
C ARG A 34 -2.95 0.42 -9.88
N THR A 35 -3.35 -0.74 -9.39
CA THR A 35 -2.60 -1.99 -9.55
C THR A 35 -2.53 -2.40 -11.02
N ALA A 36 -1.33 -2.69 -11.50
CA ALA A 36 -1.08 -3.20 -12.84
C ALA A 36 0.23 -3.99 -12.88
N PRO A 37 0.42 -4.91 -13.84
CA PRO A 37 1.76 -5.44 -14.11
C PRO A 37 2.69 -4.32 -14.61
N PRO A 38 4.01 -4.43 -14.40
CA PRO A 38 4.99 -3.54 -15.03
C PRO A 38 4.80 -3.49 -16.56
N VAL A 39 4.98 -2.30 -17.16
CA VAL A 39 4.90 -2.12 -18.63
C VAL A 39 6.07 -2.77 -19.37
N GLU A 40 7.23 -2.80 -18.72
CA GLU A 40 8.44 -3.48 -19.15
C GLU A 40 8.87 -4.44 -18.02
N PRO A 41 9.58 -5.55 -18.33
CA PRO A 41 10.09 -6.45 -17.30
C PRO A 41 10.91 -5.71 -16.24
N GLU A 42 10.46 -5.77 -14.99
CA GLU A 42 11.08 -5.12 -13.84
C GLU A 42 11.65 -6.19 -12.90
N PHE A 43 12.86 -5.96 -12.40
CA PHE A 43 13.59 -6.88 -11.53
C PHE A 43 14.27 -6.11 -10.40
N HIS A 44 14.32 -6.71 -9.21
CA HIS A 44 15.19 -6.22 -8.14
C HIS A 44 16.65 -6.59 -8.42
N GLY A 45 17.57 -5.99 -7.66
CA GLY A 45 19.02 -6.17 -7.83
C GLY A 45 19.54 -7.61 -7.70
N ASP A 46 18.70 -8.54 -7.24
CA ASP A 46 18.97 -9.98 -7.14
C ASP A 46 18.35 -10.81 -8.29
N HIS A 47 17.81 -10.15 -9.33
CA HIS A 47 17.06 -10.73 -10.45
C HIS A 47 15.70 -11.35 -10.08
N THR A 48 15.13 -11.01 -8.92
CA THR A 48 13.75 -11.41 -8.61
C THR A 48 12.77 -10.60 -9.47
N PRO A 49 11.87 -11.24 -10.24
CA PRO A 49 10.93 -10.53 -11.10
C PRO A 49 9.83 -9.82 -10.29
N VAL A 50 9.46 -8.63 -10.74
CA VAL A 50 8.25 -7.93 -10.28
C VAL A 50 7.11 -8.28 -11.22
N PHE A 51 6.04 -8.89 -10.69
CA PHE A 51 4.84 -9.22 -11.45
C PHE A 51 3.76 -8.14 -11.31
N TRP A 52 3.76 -7.39 -10.22
CA TRP A 52 2.71 -6.42 -9.90
C TRP A 52 3.28 -5.14 -9.31
N ARG A 53 2.89 -3.99 -9.87
CA ARG A 53 3.01 -2.68 -9.26
C ARG A 53 1.68 -2.36 -8.60
N PHE A 54 1.62 -2.38 -7.27
CA PHE A 54 0.37 -2.20 -6.54
C PHE A 54 -0.05 -0.73 -6.45
N GLY A 55 -1.36 -0.53 -6.47
CA GLY A 55 -2.02 0.73 -6.19
C GLY A 55 -3.07 0.61 -5.07
N PHE A 56 -3.86 1.66 -4.90
CA PHE A 56 -4.80 1.79 -3.79
C PHE A 56 -6.05 0.91 -3.95
N ASP A 57 -6.31 0.42 -5.17
CA ASP A 57 -7.34 -0.59 -5.45
C ASP A 57 -7.06 -1.96 -4.80
N LEU A 58 -5.84 -2.19 -4.30
CA LEU A 58 -5.53 -3.38 -3.50
C LEU A 58 -6.43 -3.49 -2.24
N THR A 59 -6.90 -2.38 -1.67
CA THR A 59 -7.85 -2.42 -0.55
C THR A 59 -9.13 -3.18 -0.92
N ALA A 60 -9.68 -2.93 -2.11
CA ALA A 60 -10.88 -3.62 -2.58
C ALA A 60 -10.61 -5.12 -2.79
N THR A 61 -9.48 -5.45 -3.41
CA THR A 61 -9.04 -6.86 -3.58
C THR A 61 -8.93 -7.58 -2.24
N LEU A 62 -8.31 -6.97 -1.22
CA LEU A 62 -8.20 -7.56 0.11
C LEU A 62 -9.59 -7.84 0.72
N ARG A 63 -10.53 -6.91 0.56
CA ARG A 63 -11.91 -7.08 1.02
C ARG A 63 -12.64 -8.21 0.29
N ASP A 64 -12.44 -8.34 -1.03
CA ASP A 64 -13.00 -9.43 -1.83
C ASP A 64 -12.48 -10.81 -1.39
N HIS A 65 -11.29 -10.88 -0.80
CA HIS A 65 -10.70 -12.09 -0.20
C HIS A 65 -11.11 -12.33 1.26
N GLY A 66 -12.12 -11.62 1.78
CA GLY A 66 -12.73 -11.89 3.08
C GLY A 66 -12.10 -11.13 4.26
N PHE A 67 -11.23 -10.16 4.00
CA PHE A 67 -10.67 -9.31 5.04
C PHE A 67 -11.53 -8.06 5.30
N THR A 68 -11.67 -7.68 6.57
CA THR A 68 -11.95 -6.29 6.92
C THR A 68 -10.63 -5.52 6.86
N THR A 69 -10.60 -4.42 6.13
CA THR A 69 -9.32 -3.77 5.77
C THR A 69 -9.36 -2.24 5.91
N SER A 70 -8.32 -1.70 6.55
CA SER A 70 -7.93 -0.29 6.58
C SER A 70 -6.50 -0.13 6.05
N LEU A 71 -6.20 0.99 5.39
CA LEU A 71 -4.86 1.38 4.97
C LEU A 71 -4.27 2.37 5.97
N LEU A 72 -3.33 1.88 6.79
CA LEU A 72 -2.63 2.65 7.79
C LEU A 72 -1.59 3.55 7.13
N ALA A 73 -1.63 4.84 7.46
CA ALA A 73 -0.72 5.87 6.97
C ALA A 73 -0.36 6.87 8.08
N THR A 74 0.59 7.77 7.80
CA THR A 74 0.93 8.87 8.72
C THR A 74 0.08 10.12 8.43
N ASP A 75 -0.03 11.03 9.40
CA ASP A 75 -0.70 12.32 9.24
C ASP A 75 -0.14 13.13 8.06
N GLY A 76 1.15 13.00 7.77
CA GLY A 76 1.80 13.67 6.65
C GLY A 76 1.18 13.30 5.29
N TRP A 77 0.86 12.01 5.07
CA TRP A 77 0.20 11.57 3.84
C TRP A 77 -1.23 12.12 3.76
N LEU A 78 -1.97 12.00 4.86
CA LEU A 78 -3.35 12.46 4.95
C LEU A 78 -3.47 13.98 4.78
N SER A 79 -2.50 14.74 5.29
CA SER A 79 -2.41 16.20 5.14
C SER A 79 -2.06 16.59 3.71
N HIS A 80 -1.14 15.85 3.07
CA HIS A 80 -0.83 16.07 1.66
C HIS A 80 -2.07 15.88 0.77
N LEU A 81 -2.80 14.78 0.93
CA LEU A 81 -4.05 14.55 0.19
C LEU A 81 -5.09 15.64 0.47
N GLY A 82 -5.22 16.07 1.73
CA GLY A 82 -6.16 17.12 2.13
C GLY A 82 -5.82 18.51 1.60
N SER A 83 -4.55 18.76 1.25
CA SER A 83 -4.11 20.04 0.69
C SER A 83 -4.59 20.29 -0.74
N GLY A 84 -4.94 19.21 -1.47
CA GLY A 84 -5.28 19.27 -2.90
C GLY A 84 -4.07 19.45 -3.83
N ALA A 85 -2.84 19.40 -3.31
CA ALA A 85 -1.63 19.40 -4.13
C ALA A 85 -1.57 18.11 -4.97
N SER A 86 -1.23 18.25 -6.26
CA SER A 86 -1.09 17.12 -7.17
C SER A 86 0.30 16.47 -7.14
N GLU A 87 1.30 17.19 -6.64
CA GLU A 87 2.70 16.77 -6.66
C GLU A 87 3.28 16.79 -5.25
N TRP A 88 4.17 15.83 -4.97
CA TRP A 88 4.92 15.81 -3.72
C TRP A 88 5.88 17.01 -3.66
N PRO A 89 6.01 17.71 -2.51
CA PRO A 89 6.79 18.94 -2.43
C PRO A 89 8.30 18.75 -2.60
N ASP A 90 8.82 17.55 -2.31
CA ASP A 90 10.23 17.20 -2.42
C ASP A 90 10.50 16.31 -3.64
N THR A 91 11.76 16.22 -4.05
CA THR A 91 12.19 15.27 -5.08
C THR A 91 11.86 13.83 -4.66
N THR A 92 11.11 13.13 -5.51
CA THR A 92 10.75 11.71 -5.31
C THR A 92 11.77 10.80 -6.00
N SER A 93 11.83 9.53 -5.55
CA SER A 93 12.49 8.48 -6.33
C SER A 93 11.69 8.25 -7.63
N GLY A 94 12.39 8.06 -8.75
CA GLY A 94 11.76 7.79 -10.05
C GLY A 94 10.98 6.47 -10.11
N GLU A 95 11.13 5.60 -9.11
CA GLU A 95 10.36 4.37 -8.96
C GLU A 95 8.90 4.62 -8.56
N PHE A 96 8.63 5.77 -7.90
CA PHE A 96 7.32 6.14 -7.36
C PHE A 96 6.65 7.21 -8.24
N ASP A 97 5.51 6.86 -8.82
CA ASP A 97 4.63 7.83 -9.46
C ASP A 97 3.70 8.43 -8.39
N VAL A 98 4.25 9.33 -7.56
CA VAL A 98 3.54 9.91 -6.42
C VAL A 98 2.34 10.74 -6.87
N THR A 99 2.40 11.37 -8.05
CA THR A 99 1.26 12.07 -8.65
C THR A 99 0.09 11.10 -8.92
N SER A 100 0.38 9.95 -9.52
CA SER A 100 -0.61 8.88 -9.71
C SER A 100 -1.09 8.31 -8.39
N MET A 101 -0.21 8.15 -7.40
CA MET A 101 -0.58 7.70 -6.05
C MET A 101 -1.59 8.66 -5.40
N THR A 102 -1.31 9.97 -5.41
CA THR A 102 -2.21 11.00 -4.89
C THR A 102 -3.57 10.96 -5.58
N ALA A 103 -3.62 10.76 -6.90
CA ALA A 103 -4.87 10.63 -7.64
C ALA A 103 -5.62 9.31 -7.38
N GLY A 104 -4.92 8.24 -7.06
CA GLY A 104 -5.50 6.92 -6.80
C GLY A 104 -5.93 6.69 -5.34
N ALA A 105 -5.45 7.50 -4.41
CA ALA A 105 -5.73 7.34 -2.99
C ALA A 105 -7.24 7.46 -2.68
N ILE A 106 -7.77 6.49 -1.92
CA ILE A 106 -9.17 6.46 -1.49
C ILE A 106 -9.21 6.92 -0.03
N ARG A 107 -9.73 8.12 0.22
CA ARG A 107 -9.66 8.73 1.55
C ARG A 107 -10.34 7.89 2.63
N ASP A 108 -11.47 7.29 2.30
CA ASP A 108 -12.27 6.49 3.25
C ASP A 108 -11.59 5.18 3.65
N ASP A 109 -10.56 4.75 2.93
CA ASP A 109 -9.76 3.58 3.27
C ASP A 109 -8.62 3.91 4.24
N LEU A 110 -8.28 5.20 4.41
CA LEU A 110 -7.09 5.63 5.14
C LEU A 110 -7.35 5.83 6.64
N GLU A 111 -6.44 5.30 7.45
CA GLU A 111 -6.40 5.50 8.90
C GLU A 111 -5.04 6.09 9.31
N SER A 112 -5.06 7.21 10.04
CA SER A 112 -3.83 7.79 10.59
C SER A 112 -3.40 7.02 11.83
N VAL A 113 -2.14 6.58 11.84
CA VAL A 113 -1.55 5.84 12.98
C VAL A 113 -0.34 6.52 13.59
N ALA A 114 0.15 7.61 12.99
CA ALA A 114 1.29 8.35 13.50
C ALA A 114 1.23 9.82 13.07
N ASP A 115 1.32 10.70 14.08
CA ASP A 115 1.55 12.12 13.88
C ASP A 115 2.96 12.42 13.36
N ASP A 116 3.22 13.66 12.95
CA ASP A 116 4.53 14.05 12.41
C ASP A 116 5.67 13.80 13.40
N ALA A 117 5.45 14.05 14.69
CA ALA A 117 6.47 13.82 15.72
C ALA A 117 6.84 12.33 15.82
N THR A 118 5.85 11.44 15.77
CA THR A 118 6.04 10.00 15.79
C THR A 118 6.66 9.49 14.49
N ALA A 119 6.18 9.96 13.34
CA ALA A 119 6.72 9.59 12.03
C ALA A 119 8.20 9.94 11.91
N ASN A 120 8.60 11.15 12.34
CA ASN A 120 10.00 11.58 12.39
C ASN A 120 10.83 10.68 13.33
N ARG A 121 10.33 10.43 14.55
CA ARG A 121 11.04 9.61 15.55
C ARG A 121 11.23 8.16 15.09
N LEU A 122 10.30 7.62 14.32
CA LEU A 122 10.31 6.24 13.83
C LEU A 122 10.90 6.09 12.41
N GLY A 123 11.23 7.20 11.73
CA GLY A 123 11.76 7.18 10.37
C GLY A 123 10.73 6.78 9.31
N LEU A 124 9.45 7.08 9.52
CA LEU A 124 8.35 6.78 8.58
C LEU A 124 8.20 7.86 7.51
N LEU A 125 9.33 8.24 6.90
CA LEU A 125 9.43 9.33 5.94
C LEU A 125 10.15 8.87 4.65
N PRO A 126 9.79 9.45 3.48
CA PRO A 126 8.66 10.34 3.24
C PRO A 126 7.31 9.63 3.46
N ALA A 127 6.26 10.38 3.81
CA ALA A 127 5.00 9.79 4.28
C ALA A 127 4.34 8.84 3.27
N TYR A 128 4.49 9.10 1.95
CA TYR A 128 3.95 8.23 0.90
C TYR A 128 4.62 6.84 0.84
N MET A 129 5.77 6.64 1.51
CA MET A 129 6.45 5.33 1.61
C MET A 129 5.97 4.49 2.79
N PHE A 130 5.21 5.06 3.72
CA PHE A 130 4.59 4.32 4.81
C PHE A 130 3.10 4.09 4.54
N LEU A 131 2.81 2.94 3.93
CA LEU A 131 1.46 2.48 3.62
C LEU A 131 1.37 1.00 4.00
N THR A 132 0.55 0.69 5.01
CA THR A 132 0.38 -0.68 5.52
C THR A 132 -1.09 -1.03 5.60
N TRP A 133 -1.52 -2.09 4.93
CA TRP A 133 -2.87 -2.59 5.12
C TRP A 133 -2.96 -3.40 6.42
N GLU A 134 -3.83 -2.99 7.33
CA GLU A 134 -4.32 -3.88 8.38
C GLU A 134 -5.47 -4.71 7.81
N CYS A 135 -5.33 -6.02 7.84
CA CYS A 135 -6.32 -6.97 7.34
C CYS A 135 -6.75 -7.89 8.47
N ILE A 136 -8.03 -7.90 8.80
CA ILE A 136 -8.61 -8.73 9.87
C ILE A 136 -9.49 -9.79 9.20
N LYS A 137 -9.24 -11.06 9.48
CA LYS A 137 -10.12 -12.14 9.04
C LYS A 137 -11.46 -12.02 9.77
N ALA A 138 -12.54 -11.88 8.99
CA ALA A 138 -13.89 -11.86 9.53
C ALA A 138 -14.17 -13.14 10.35
N GLY A 139 -14.98 -12.98 11.39
CA GLY A 139 -15.37 -14.05 12.32
C GLY A 139 -16.25 -15.12 11.70
#